data_AF-A0A7K3J0G8-F1
#
_entry.id   AF-A0A7K3J0G8-F1
#
_cell.length_a   1.000
_cell.length_b   1.000
_cell.length_c   1.000
_cell.angle_alpha   90.00
_cell.angle_beta   90.00
_cell.angle_gamma   90.00
#
_symmetry.space_group_name_H-M   'P 1'
#
loop_
_entity.id
_entity.type
_entity.pdbx_description
1 polymer ?
#
loop_
_entity_poly.entity_id
_entity_poly.type
_entity_poly.pdbx_seq_one_letter_code
_entity_poly.pdbx_strand_id
1 'polypeptide(L)'
;DTIPDVNTAEEIDAFINSVKAYLNDQGYDLSGRKIVWVNNDRMYLSGTEYQMLDKEYWESSPYASVYKYSHDVFPAKAGLGTNGCIDCHAYGSDMFFRQVVKYPFGDDGNPVMEPQYKKLGMSGFMMGMSAFREQVVKSFAYPAILFLLLTILISTACYVNRKEKFFPVNSNYLYILYGLLAAGVAIV
;
A
#
# COMPACT_ATOMS: atom_id res chain seq x y z
N ASP A 1 -24.36 -20.40 24.57
CA ASP A 1 -25.14 -19.63 23.58
C ASP A 1 -24.71 -18.18 23.53
N THR A 2 -23.67 -17.85 22.77
CA THR A 2 -23.16 -16.46 22.72
C THR A 2 -22.69 -16.00 21.34
N ILE A 3 -22.90 -16.79 20.28
CA ILE A 3 -22.76 -16.31 18.90
C ILE A 3 -24.17 -16.32 18.31
N PRO A 4 -24.77 -15.17 17.98
CA PRO A 4 -26.02 -15.16 17.22
C PRO A 4 -25.76 -15.87 15.88
N ASP A 5 -26.54 -16.91 15.59
CA ASP A 5 -26.52 -17.54 14.28
C ASP A 5 -26.98 -16.50 13.27
N VAL A 6 -26.07 -16.05 12.42
CA VAL A 6 -26.36 -15.12 11.32
C VAL A 6 -26.59 -15.91 10.04
N ASN A 7 -27.61 -15.52 9.27
CA ASN A 7 -28.08 -16.24 8.08
C ASN A 7 -28.76 -17.58 8.41
N THR A 8 -29.61 -17.61 9.45
CA THR A 8 -30.53 -18.75 9.60
C THR A 8 -31.50 -18.83 8.43
N ALA A 9 -32.15 -19.97 8.24
CA ALA A 9 -33.15 -20.13 7.18
C ALA A 9 -34.27 -19.09 7.33
N GLU A 10 -34.72 -18.85 8.57
CA GLU A 10 -35.77 -17.89 8.90
C GLU A 10 -35.34 -16.45 8.58
N GLU A 11 -34.08 -16.08 8.90
CA GLU A 11 -33.55 -14.76 8.58
C GLU A 11 -33.43 -14.53 7.07
N ILE A 12 -32.92 -15.52 6.34
CA ILE A 12 -32.78 -15.43 4.88
C ILE A 12 -34.15 -15.25 4.22
N ASP A 13 -35.15 -16.03 4.63
CA ASP A 13 -36.53 -15.87 4.13
C ASP A 13 -37.11 -14.49 4.48
N ALA A 14 -36.88 -14.01 5.70
CA ALA A 14 -37.32 -12.68 6.11
C ALA A 14 -36.67 -11.57 5.27
N PHE A 15 -35.38 -11.67 4.95
CA PHE A 15 -34.69 -10.73 4.07
C PHE A 15 -35.24 -10.76 2.64
N ILE A 16 -35.35 -11.93 2.03
CA ILE A 16 -35.86 -12.06 0.65
C ILE A 16 -37.29 -11.50 0.56
N ASN A 17 -38.14 -11.80 1.54
CA ASN A 17 -39.53 -11.36 1.55
C ASN A 17 -39.67 -9.86 1.83
N SER A 18 -38.91 -9.30 2.76
CA SER A 18 -38.96 -7.85 3.07
C SER A 18 -38.50 -7.00 1.88
N VAL A 19 -37.41 -7.39 1.22
CA VAL A 19 -36.92 -6.69 0.01
C VAL A 19 -37.91 -6.80 -1.14
N LYS A 20 -38.49 -7.99 -1.36
CA LYS A 20 -39.53 -8.19 -2.37
C LYS A 20 -40.75 -7.31 -2.12
N ALA A 21 -41.23 -7.25 -0.88
CA ALA A 21 -42.36 -6.42 -0.48
C ALA A 21 -42.06 -4.93 -0.72
N TYR A 22 -40.87 -4.47 -0.30
CA TYR A 22 -40.42 -3.10 -0.52
C TYR A 22 -40.35 -2.74 -2.01
N LEU A 23 -39.76 -3.58 -2.85
CA LEU A 23 -39.64 -3.29 -4.29
C LEU A 23 -41.01 -3.24 -4.98
N ASN A 24 -41.93 -4.13 -4.61
CA ASN A 24 -43.31 -4.07 -5.10
C ASN A 24 -44.02 -2.77 -4.68
N ASP A 25 -43.85 -2.35 -3.42
CA ASP A 25 -44.43 -1.11 -2.89
C ASP A 25 -43.88 0.13 -3.61
N GLN A 26 -42.60 0.11 -3.98
CA GLN A 26 -41.96 1.15 -4.78
C GLN A 26 -42.32 1.10 -6.29
N GLY A 27 -43.18 0.17 -6.71
CA GLY A 27 -43.65 0.04 -8.09
C GLY A 27 -42.64 -0.57 -9.06
N TYR A 28 -41.64 -1.32 -8.57
CA TYR A 28 -40.73 -2.06 -9.44
C TYR A 28 -41.44 -3.26 -10.07
N ASP A 29 -41.33 -3.40 -11.39
CA ASP A 29 -41.75 -4.62 -12.08
C ASP A 29 -40.74 -5.74 -11.84
N LEU A 30 -41.16 -6.74 -11.08
CA LEU A 30 -40.39 -7.96 -10.80
C LEU A 30 -40.71 -9.11 -11.78
N SER A 31 -41.47 -8.87 -12.85
CA SER A 31 -41.77 -9.88 -13.86
C SER A 31 -40.48 -10.46 -14.45
N GLY A 32 -40.32 -11.79 -14.37
CA GLY A 32 -39.11 -12.48 -14.82
C GLY A 32 -37.86 -12.24 -13.95
N ARG A 33 -37.99 -11.58 -12.79
CA ARG A 33 -36.88 -11.30 -11.86
C ARG A 33 -37.15 -11.97 -10.52
N LYS A 34 -36.09 -12.45 -9.86
CA LYS A 34 -36.19 -13.06 -8.53
C LYS A 34 -35.23 -12.37 -7.58
N ILE A 35 -35.74 -12.00 -6.40
CA ILE A 35 -34.90 -11.54 -5.29
C ILE A 35 -34.24 -12.77 -4.67
N VAL A 36 -32.94 -12.68 -4.47
CA VAL A 36 -32.10 -13.75 -3.94
C VAL A 36 -31.20 -13.19 -2.86
N TRP A 37 -30.81 -14.04 -1.91
CA TRP A 37 -29.80 -13.72 -0.92
C TRP A 37 -28.49 -14.41 -1.29
N VAL A 38 -27.38 -13.69 -1.31
CA VAL A 38 -26.08 -14.26 -1.67
C VAL A 38 -25.18 -14.24 -0.45
N ASN A 39 -24.65 -15.40 -0.09
CA ASN A 39 -23.63 -15.55 0.92
C ASN A 39 -22.48 -16.38 0.35
N ASN A 40 -21.31 -15.76 0.18
CA ASN A 40 -20.15 -16.32 -0.50
C ASN A 40 -20.50 -16.85 -1.90
N ASP A 41 -20.43 -18.16 -2.10
CA ASP A 41 -20.70 -18.88 -3.34
C ASP A 41 -22.07 -19.55 -3.38
N ARG A 42 -22.94 -19.22 -2.42
CA ARG A 42 -24.33 -19.69 -2.37
C ARG A 42 -25.29 -18.57 -2.72
N MET A 43 -26.11 -18.81 -3.74
CA MET A 43 -27.25 -17.97 -4.08
C MET A 43 -28.53 -18.64 -3.56
N TYR A 44 -29.04 -18.12 -2.46
CA TYR A 44 -30.26 -18.59 -1.80
C TYR A 44 -31.50 -18.09 -2.54
N LEU A 45 -32.33 -19.05 -2.94
CA LEU A 45 -33.65 -18.88 -3.54
C LEU A 45 -34.75 -18.81 -2.47
N SER A 46 -34.47 -19.36 -1.30
CA SER A 46 -35.22 -19.33 -0.04
C SER A 46 -34.26 -19.61 1.13
N GLY A 47 -34.75 -19.61 2.36
CA GLY A 47 -33.97 -19.94 3.55
C GLY A 47 -33.32 -21.33 3.53
N THR A 48 -33.88 -22.27 2.77
CA THR A 48 -33.42 -23.67 2.72
C THR A 48 -32.92 -24.13 1.36
N GLU A 49 -33.20 -23.37 0.29
CA GLU A 49 -32.81 -23.70 -1.08
C GLU A 49 -31.76 -22.72 -1.60
N TYR A 50 -30.62 -23.24 -2.07
CA TYR A 50 -29.58 -22.44 -2.72
C TYR A 50 -28.98 -23.17 -3.92
N GLN A 51 -28.48 -22.40 -4.88
CA GLN A 51 -27.57 -22.88 -5.91
C GLN A 51 -26.13 -22.44 -5.63
N MET A 52 -25.17 -23.29 -5.97
CA MET A 52 -23.76 -22.91 -5.96
C MET A 52 -23.45 -22.09 -7.21
N LEU A 53 -22.66 -21.04 -7.04
CA LEU A 53 -22.18 -20.23 -8.15
C LEU A 53 -20.73 -20.58 -8.47
N ASP A 54 -20.42 -20.67 -9.76
CA ASP A 54 -19.08 -20.94 -10.24
C ASP A 54 -18.14 -19.77 -9.90
N LYS A 55 -16.90 -20.08 -9.52
CA LYS A 55 -15.81 -19.12 -9.31
C LYS A 55 -14.51 -19.68 -9.83
N GLU A 56 -13.67 -18.80 -10.35
CA GLU A 56 -12.29 -19.14 -10.69
C GLU A 56 -11.42 -19.29 -9.44
N TYR A 57 -10.29 -20.01 -9.54
CA TYR A 57 -9.43 -20.26 -8.37
C TYR A 57 -8.83 -18.97 -7.77
N TRP A 58 -8.75 -17.90 -8.55
CA TRP A 58 -8.23 -16.59 -8.14
C TRP A 58 -9.34 -15.63 -7.65
N GLU A 59 -10.61 -16.03 -7.70
CA GLU A 59 -11.73 -15.21 -7.26
C GLU A 59 -12.06 -15.46 -5.79
N SER A 60 -12.13 -14.39 -5.01
CA SER A 60 -12.54 -14.50 -3.60
C SER A 60 -14.04 -14.80 -3.44
N SER A 61 -14.88 -14.42 -4.42
CA SER A 61 -16.31 -14.76 -4.50
C SER A 61 -16.83 -14.69 -5.94
N PRO A 62 -17.87 -15.48 -6.31
CA PRO A 62 -18.47 -15.50 -7.65
C PRO A 62 -19.03 -14.15 -8.17
N TYR A 63 -19.41 -13.24 -7.26
CA TYR A 63 -19.88 -11.90 -7.63
C TYR A 63 -18.75 -10.89 -7.83
N ALA A 64 -17.51 -11.39 -7.95
CA ALA A 64 -16.33 -10.71 -7.47
C ALA A 64 -16.52 -10.28 -6.00
N SER A 65 -15.47 -9.81 -5.36
CA SER A 65 -15.68 -9.07 -4.13
C SER A 65 -16.51 -7.83 -4.52
N VAL A 66 -17.66 -7.58 -3.86
CA VAL A 66 -18.58 -6.44 -4.12
C VAL A 66 -17.98 -5.08 -3.78
N TYR A 67 -16.68 -4.95 -4.01
CA TYR A 67 -16.03 -3.70 -4.23
C TYR A 67 -16.72 -3.01 -5.42
N LYS A 68 -17.62 -2.07 -5.08
CA LYS A 68 -18.21 -1.14 -6.03
C LYS A 68 -17.10 -0.59 -6.93
N TYR A 69 -17.46 -0.19 -8.15
CA TYR A 69 -16.64 0.58 -9.10
C TYR A 69 -15.98 1.86 -8.50
N SER A 70 -16.31 2.17 -7.24
CA SER A 70 -15.66 3.11 -6.31
C SER A 70 -14.40 2.55 -5.65
N HIS A 71 -13.65 1.65 -6.29
CA HIS A 71 -12.27 1.39 -5.91
C HIS A 71 -11.43 2.63 -6.20
N ASP A 72 -11.30 3.51 -5.19
CA ASP A 72 -10.05 4.24 -4.93
C ASP A 72 -9.36 4.84 -6.17
N VAL A 73 -10.15 5.39 -7.10
CA VAL A 73 -9.62 6.20 -8.22
C VAL A 73 -9.21 7.53 -7.60
N PHE A 74 -8.03 7.51 -7.00
CA PHE A 74 -7.41 8.68 -6.45
C PHE A 74 -6.63 9.41 -7.54
N PRO A 75 -6.49 10.74 -7.45
CA PRO A 75 -5.53 11.47 -8.26
C PRO A 75 -4.17 10.78 -8.17
N ALA A 76 -3.40 10.75 -9.26
CA ALA A 76 -2.10 10.07 -9.28
C ALA A 76 -1.19 10.44 -8.09
N LYS A 77 -1.29 11.67 -7.59
CA LYS A 77 -0.53 12.18 -6.43
C LYS A 77 -0.89 11.56 -5.07
N ALA A 78 -2.00 10.86 -4.97
CA ALA A 78 -2.44 10.18 -3.76
C ALA A 78 -2.14 8.67 -3.79
N GLY A 79 -1.54 8.18 -4.89
CA GLY A 79 -1.04 6.80 -4.94
C GLY A 79 0.23 6.64 -4.11
N LEU A 80 0.32 5.53 -3.38
CA LEU A 80 1.56 5.11 -2.73
C LEU A 80 2.69 5.02 -3.77
N GLY A 81 3.84 5.59 -3.44
CA GLY A 81 4.99 5.66 -4.33
C GLY A 81 5.12 6.99 -5.07
N THR A 82 4.16 7.91 -4.94
CA THR A 82 4.27 9.27 -5.52
C THR A 82 5.50 10.02 -5.00
N ASN A 83 5.86 9.86 -3.71
CA ASN A 83 7.07 10.45 -3.15
C ASN A 83 8.27 9.48 -3.21
N GLY A 84 8.16 8.42 -4.00
CA GLY A 84 9.18 7.40 -4.19
C GLY A 84 9.11 6.26 -3.18
N CYS A 85 10.22 5.53 -3.08
CA CYS A 85 10.28 4.26 -2.35
C CYS A 85 9.94 4.38 -0.85
N ILE A 86 10.19 5.54 -0.25
CA ILE A 86 9.99 5.78 1.19
C ILE A 86 8.50 5.77 1.59
N ASP A 87 7.57 6.01 0.66
CA ASP A 87 6.13 5.92 0.92
C ASP A 87 5.73 4.54 1.43
N CYS A 88 6.40 3.49 0.94
CA CYS A 88 6.18 2.12 1.40
C CYS A 88 7.28 1.67 2.35
N HIS A 89 8.54 2.02 2.08
CA HIS A 89 9.69 1.44 2.76
C HIS A 89 10.21 2.24 3.96
N ALA A 90 9.68 3.40 4.33
CA ALA A 90 10.15 4.07 5.55
C ALA A 90 9.76 3.30 6.83
N TYR A 91 10.52 3.47 7.91
CA TYR A 91 10.13 2.90 9.22
C TYR A 91 8.78 3.43 9.73
N GLY A 92 8.42 4.65 9.35
CA GLY A 92 7.12 5.27 9.65
C GLY A 92 6.03 5.01 8.60
N SER A 93 6.31 4.21 7.57
CA SER A 93 5.31 3.87 6.55
C SER A 93 4.28 2.90 7.12
N ASP A 94 3.01 3.21 6.86
CA ASP A 94 1.89 2.35 7.22
C ASP A 94 1.83 1.05 6.40
N MET A 95 2.50 0.98 5.24
CA MET A 95 2.39 -0.18 4.34
C MET A 95 2.94 -1.48 4.94
N PHE A 96 4.05 -1.40 5.68
CA PHE A 96 4.73 -2.58 6.22
C PHE A 96 4.82 -2.57 7.74
N PHE A 97 4.94 -1.40 8.37
CA PHE A 97 5.19 -1.27 9.80
C PHE A 97 3.95 -0.97 10.63
N ARG A 98 2.80 -0.65 10.00
CA ARG A 98 1.55 -0.45 10.70
C ARG A 98 1.16 -1.69 11.49
N GLN A 99 0.74 -1.48 12.72
CA GLN A 99 0.12 -2.51 13.53
C GLN A 99 -1.30 -2.75 12.99
N VAL A 100 -1.54 -3.97 12.53
CA VAL A 100 -2.85 -4.44 12.07
C VAL A 100 -3.40 -5.47 13.05
N VAL A 101 -4.73 -5.58 13.13
CA VAL A 101 -5.37 -6.56 14.00
C VAL A 101 -5.06 -7.96 13.48
N LYS A 102 -4.43 -8.77 14.33
CA LYS A 102 -4.22 -10.20 14.13
C LYS A 102 -5.42 -11.00 14.63
N TYR A 103 -5.84 -10.73 15.87
CA TYR A 103 -7.03 -11.29 16.50
C TYR A 103 -7.84 -10.19 17.18
N PRO A 104 -9.17 -10.17 17.05
CA PRO A 104 -10.01 -9.16 17.70
C PRO A 104 -9.98 -9.21 19.24
N PHE A 105 -9.80 -10.40 19.82
CA PHE A 105 -9.80 -10.62 21.27
C PHE A 105 -8.70 -11.61 21.66
N GLY A 106 -7.75 -11.16 22.49
CA GLY A 106 -6.78 -12.00 23.19
C GLY A 106 -7.32 -12.48 24.54
N ASP A 107 -6.45 -13.13 25.32
CA ASP A 107 -6.81 -13.68 26.64
C ASP A 107 -7.26 -12.61 27.65
N ASP A 108 -6.87 -11.36 27.43
CA ASP A 108 -7.25 -10.18 28.20
C ASP A 108 -8.47 -9.43 27.62
N GLY A 109 -9.08 -9.96 26.55
CA GLY A 109 -10.18 -9.33 25.84
C GLY A 109 -9.79 -8.14 24.95
N ASN A 110 -8.50 -7.81 24.81
CA ASN A 110 -8.04 -6.74 23.93
C ASN A 110 -7.61 -7.27 22.54
N PRO A 111 -7.61 -6.43 21.50
CA PRO A 111 -7.10 -6.82 20.19
C PRO A 111 -5.60 -7.17 20.21
N VAL A 112 -5.27 -8.33 19.66
CA VAL A 112 -3.88 -8.73 19.41
C VAL A 112 -3.43 -8.09 18.12
N MET A 113 -2.39 -7.27 18.20
CA MET A 113 -1.84 -6.54 17.06
C MET A 113 -0.57 -7.21 16.53
N GLU A 114 -0.32 -7.08 15.23
CA GLU A 114 0.97 -7.44 14.63
C GLU A 114 1.33 -6.47 13.49
N PRO A 115 2.62 -6.26 13.19
CA PRO A 115 3.02 -5.45 12.05
C PRO A 115 2.63 -6.13 10.73
N GLN A 116 2.22 -5.32 9.75
CA GLN A 116 1.74 -5.80 8.46
C GLN A 116 2.76 -6.68 7.71
N TYR A 117 4.06 -6.41 7.83
CA TYR A 117 5.10 -7.25 7.21
C TYR A 117 5.06 -8.71 7.67
N LYS A 118 4.65 -8.99 8.93
CA LYS A 118 4.51 -10.37 9.42
C LYS A 118 3.35 -11.09 8.76
N LYS A 119 2.22 -10.38 8.57
CA LYS A 119 1.04 -10.91 7.89
C LYS A 119 1.32 -11.21 6.41
N LEU A 120 2.24 -10.45 5.80
CA LEU A 120 2.75 -10.69 4.44
C LEU A 120 3.84 -11.78 4.37
N GLY A 121 4.15 -12.47 5.46
CA GLY A 121 5.14 -13.55 5.48
C GLY A 121 6.59 -13.08 5.40
N MET A 122 6.87 -11.80 5.66
CA MET A 122 8.22 -11.23 5.60
C MET A 122 8.91 -11.24 6.97
N SER A 123 10.25 -11.29 6.95
CA SER A 123 11.05 -11.17 8.18
C SER A 123 11.21 -9.71 8.58
N GLY A 124 11.18 -9.44 9.89
CA GLY A 124 11.39 -8.09 10.42
C GLY A 124 12.78 -7.53 10.13
N PHE A 125 13.80 -8.40 10.10
CA PHE A 125 15.16 -8.00 9.72
C PHE A 125 15.24 -7.55 8.25
N MET A 126 14.66 -8.31 7.32
CA MET A 126 14.64 -7.94 5.91
C MET A 126 13.89 -6.63 5.68
N MET A 127 12.74 -6.47 6.35
CA MET A 127 11.95 -5.25 6.24
C MET A 127 12.68 -4.04 6.86
N GLY A 128 13.33 -4.23 8.01
CA GLY A 128 14.16 -3.20 8.65
C GLY A 128 15.36 -2.79 7.79
N MET A 129 16.07 -3.74 7.18
CA MET A 129 17.17 -3.46 6.25
C MET A 129 16.68 -2.73 5.00
N SER A 130 15.50 -3.10 4.49
CA SER A 130 14.86 -2.42 3.38
C SER A 130 14.58 -0.96 3.74
N ALA A 131 14.04 -0.71 4.93
CA ALA A 131 13.75 0.64 5.40
C ALA A 131 14.99 1.49 5.62
N PHE A 132 16.00 0.94 6.29
CA PHE A 132 17.28 1.60 6.45
C PHE A 132 17.91 1.97 5.11
N ARG A 133 17.89 1.05 4.13
CA ARG A 133 18.44 1.29 2.80
C ARG A 133 17.72 2.43 2.09
N GLU A 134 16.40 2.39 2.02
CA GLU A 134 15.62 3.38 1.27
C GLU A 134 15.59 4.74 1.96
N GLN A 135 15.40 4.77 3.28
CA GLN A 135 15.24 6.00 4.05
C GLN A 135 16.56 6.69 4.39
N VAL A 136 17.62 5.93 4.63
CA VAL A 136 18.92 6.47 5.08
C VAL A 136 19.97 6.35 3.98
N VAL A 137 20.32 5.12 3.58
CA VAL A 137 21.46 4.89 2.69
C VAL A 137 21.29 5.60 1.36
N LYS A 138 20.12 5.47 0.71
CA LYS A 138 19.88 6.09 -0.60
C LYS A 138 19.76 7.61 -0.51
N SER A 139 19.18 8.14 0.56
CA SER A 139 19.08 9.59 0.81
C SER A 139 20.46 10.24 0.81
N PHE A 140 21.48 9.59 1.39
CA PHE A 140 22.87 10.07 1.38
C PHE A 140 23.68 9.63 0.16
N ALA A 141 23.42 8.43 -0.38
CA ALA A 141 24.22 7.86 -1.46
C ALA A 141 24.10 8.67 -2.75
N TYR A 142 22.91 9.14 -3.12
CA TYR A 142 22.75 9.92 -4.35
C TYR A 142 23.50 11.27 -4.30
N PRO A 143 23.36 12.10 -3.24
CA PRO A 143 24.19 13.30 -3.07
C PRO A 143 25.68 13.00 -3.01
N ALA A 144 26.09 11.95 -2.30
CA ALA A 144 27.51 11.58 -2.19
C ALA A 144 28.12 11.17 -3.54
N ILE A 145 27.39 10.39 -4.34
CA ILE A 145 27.81 10.02 -5.71
C ILE A 145 27.92 11.26 -6.59
N LEU A 146 26.93 12.15 -6.55
CA LEU A 146 26.95 13.39 -7.33
C LEU A 146 28.14 14.27 -6.92
N PHE A 147 28.38 14.42 -5.63
CA PHE A 147 29.52 15.16 -5.10
C PHE A 147 30.86 14.57 -5.54
N LEU A 148 31.01 13.24 -5.48
CA LEU A 148 32.20 12.55 -5.95
C LEU A 148 32.45 12.81 -7.44
N LEU A 149 31.40 12.69 -8.27
CA LEU A 149 31.48 12.95 -9.71
C LEU A 149 31.89 14.40 -10.01
N LEU A 150 31.29 15.38 -9.34
CA LEU A 150 31.65 16.80 -9.50
C LEU A 150 33.10 17.04 -9.07
N THR A 151 33.54 16.43 -7.96
CA THR A 151 34.91 16.57 -7.47
C THR A 151 35.92 16.00 -8.46
N ILE A 152 35.65 14.84 -9.04
CA ILE A 152 36.48 14.23 -10.08
C ILE A 152 36.53 15.14 -11.31
N LEU A 153 35.38 15.61 -11.81
CA LEU A 153 35.33 16.48 -12.99
C LEU A 153 36.12 17.79 -12.80
N ILE A 154 35.93 18.47 -11.66
CA ILE A 154 36.66 19.69 -11.33
C ILE A 154 38.16 19.40 -11.22
N SER A 155 38.54 18.30 -10.57
CA SER A 155 39.94 17.89 -10.42
C SER A 155 40.60 17.61 -11.77
N THR A 156 39.92 16.88 -12.66
CA THR A 156 40.39 16.60 -14.02
C THR A 156 40.50 17.88 -14.85
N ALA A 157 39.50 18.76 -14.80
CA ALA A 157 39.55 20.05 -15.50
C ALA A 157 40.71 20.92 -15.00
N CYS A 158 40.95 20.97 -13.69
CA CYS A 158 42.09 21.68 -13.11
C CYS A 158 43.43 21.08 -13.52
N TYR A 159 43.52 19.75 -13.58
CA TYR A 159 44.72 19.05 -14.05
C TYR A 159 45.04 19.39 -15.51
N VAL A 160 44.04 19.31 -16.40
CA VAL A 160 44.20 19.67 -17.82
C VAL A 160 44.56 21.14 -17.97
N ASN A 161 43.90 22.05 -17.24
CA ASN A 161 44.23 23.47 -17.26
C ASN A 161 45.66 23.77 -16.81
N ARG A 162 46.18 23.09 -15.77
CA ARG A 162 47.58 23.24 -15.34
C ARG A 162 48.56 22.73 -16.39
N LYS A 163 48.23 21.63 -17.06
CA LYS A 163 49.07 21.02 -18.10
C LYS A 163 49.18 21.90 -19.34
N GLU A 164 48.04 22.36 -19.85
CA GLU A 164 47.96 23.14 -21.09
C GLU A 164 48.10 24.66 -20.87
N LYS A 165 48.11 25.12 -19.62
CA LYS A 165 48.26 26.52 -19.20
C LYS A 165 47.20 27.46 -19.78
N PHE A 166 45.94 27.03 -19.87
CA PHE A 166 44.87 27.87 -20.45
C PHE A 166 44.65 29.16 -19.63
N PHE A 167 44.55 29.06 -18.31
CA PHE A 167 44.39 30.23 -17.42
C PHE A 167 44.88 29.96 -15.98
N PRO A 168 45.27 30.99 -15.22
CA PRO A 168 45.66 30.83 -13.82
C PRO A 168 44.44 30.50 -12.95
N VAL A 169 44.58 29.49 -12.08
CA VAL A 169 43.55 29.11 -11.10
C VAL A 169 44.10 29.33 -9.71
N ASN A 170 43.38 30.11 -8.89
CA ASN A 170 43.75 30.36 -7.50
C ASN A 170 43.27 29.19 -6.61
N SER A 171 44.21 28.56 -5.90
CA SER A 171 43.94 27.44 -4.99
C SER A 171 42.94 27.78 -3.88
N ASN A 172 42.88 29.04 -3.43
CA ASN A 172 41.94 29.45 -2.38
C ASN A 172 40.48 29.36 -2.85
N TYR A 173 40.20 29.73 -4.11
CA TYR A 173 38.85 29.58 -4.66
C TYR A 173 38.46 28.11 -4.86
N LEU A 174 39.43 27.24 -5.17
CA LEU A 174 39.21 25.78 -5.23
C LEU A 174 38.85 25.20 -3.86
N TYR A 175 39.56 25.59 -2.79
CA TYR A 175 39.23 25.13 -1.43
C TYR A 175 37.85 25.61 -0.98
N ILE A 176 37.48 26.86 -1.31
CA ILE A 176 36.13 27.37 -1.05
C ILE A 176 35.08 26.56 -1.81
N LEU A 177 35.31 26.28 -3.10
CA LEU A 177 34.39 25.49 -3.93
C LEU A 177 34.20 24.07 -3.38
N TYR A 178 35.28 23.38 -3.03
CA TYR A 178 35.18 22.05 -2.43
C TYR A 178 34.53 22.08 -1.05
N GLY A 179 34.78 23.12 -0.24
CA GLY A 179 34.11 23.33 1.04
C GLY A 179 32.60 23.52 0.88
N LEU A 180 32.16 24.31 -0.11
CA LEU A 180 30.74 24.51 -0.43
C LEU A 180 30.09 23.22 -0.94
N LEU A 181 30.77 22.48 -1.82
CA LEU A 181 30.29 21.19 -2.31
C LEU A 181 30.14 20.18 -1.16
N ALA A 182 31.09 20.13 -0.22
CA ALA A 182 31.03 19.24 0.94
C ALA A 182 29.92 19.65 1.93
N ALA A 183 29.75 20.95 2.16
CA ALA A 183 28.64 21.47 2.97
C ALA A 183 27.28 21.15 2.35
N GLY A 184 27.16 21.20 1.01
CA GLY A 184 25.94 20.82 0.29
C GLY A 184 25.53 19.36 0.51
N VAL A 185 26.50 18.44 0.61
CA VAL A 185 26.22 17.02 0.92
C VAL A 185 25.73 16.83 2.36
N ALA A 186 26.22 17.65 3.30
CA ALA A 186 25.84 17.55 4.71
C ALA A 186 24.44 18.11 5.01
N ILE A 187 23.83 18.86 4.09
CA ILE A 187 22.53 19.51 4.23
C ILE A 187 21.39 18.68 3.59
N VAL A 188 21.72 17.66 2.78
CA VAL A 188 20.77 16.74 2.14
C VAL A 188 20.61 15.46 2.95
#